data_AF-A0A382F5M1-F1
#
_entry.id   AF-A0A382F5M1-F1
#
_cell.length_a   1.000
_cell.length_b   1.000
_cell.length_c   1.000
_cell.angle_alpha   90.00
_cell.angle_beta   90.00
_cell.angle_gamma   90.00
#
_symmetry.space_group_name_H-M   'P 1'
#
loop_
_entity.id
_entity.type
_entity.pdbx_description
1 polymer ?
#
loop_
_entity_poly.entity_id
_entity_poly.type
_entity_poly.pdbx_seq_one_letter_code
_entity_poly.pdbx_strand_id
1 'polypeptide(L)'
;HTVVVACHFHDLIEAMEANLHAIDSGPSASELMDRVLMDQTCGQLEYEPRRRFLQGDPEALLCVEYSADSESELRERCDDLESRLRGAGLGYAYVRGFEASQQSDMWDLRKAGLGLLMGMRGDAKPTSGIEDTCVPVEHLPEYVARVGELMREHGVEVTTFYGHASVGVLHIRPILNLKERKGVVTLRALQERISDWVLEWGGAMSAEHGDGLSRSEWIGKMFGSRLVEAFGRVKAAFDPVCIMNPGKIVDAPPMDENLRYGDGYPESQVTTFFRYDEAGGFQQAVEMCSGVGQCRKKLVGTMCPSYMATLEEAHSTRGRANALRAALSGDLPGDGLDSDELYEVMDLCLECKACKAECPSSVDMAKLKYEFLAQYHGKRGYPLRSYLFARIDVLNRWLAPLAPLVNAIMRSAPNRWLLEAVAGIDRRRRMPALARQRFSTWFRRRQVDTSRPARGTVVFYNDTFTEYNEPEIGRAAVALLEAAGYKVVIPERLLCCGRPMISKGFLDGARRRAAENITGLMRYIERGWPVVGVEPSC
;
A
#
# COMPACT_ATOMS: atom_id res chain seq x y z
N HIS A 1 3.74 27.92 20.45
CA HIS A 1 2.90 26.81 20.94
C HIS A 1 1.81 26.53 19.92
N THR A 2 1.30 25.29 19.83
CA THR A 2 0.19 24.90 18.94
C THR A 2 -0.87 24.14 19.71
N VAL A 3 -2.12 24.19 19.25
CA VAL A 3 -3.24 23.36 19.70
C VAL A 3 -4.11 23.01 18.51
N VAL A 4 -4.64 21.78 18.48
CA VAL A 4 -5.66 21.36 17.50
C VAL A 4 -6.96 21.11 18.24
N VAL A 5 -8.06 21.66 17.74
CA VAL A 5 -9.42 21.40 18.23
C VAL A 5 -10.13 20.55 17.18
N ALA A 6 -10.50 19.33 17.55
CA ALA A 6 -11.32 18.46 16.72
C ALA A 6 -12.81 18.71 17.04
N CYS A 7 -13.48 19.44 16.16
CA CYS A 7 -14.91 19.76 16.23
C CYS A 7 -15.71 18.67 15.51
N HIS A 8 -16.75 18.13 16.15
CA HIS A 8 -17.56 17.01 15.66
C HIS A 8 -18.96 17.45 15.26
N PHE A 9 -19.42 16.99 14.09
CA PHE A 9 -20.67 17.44 13.46
C PHE A 9 -21.56 16.27 13.05
N HIS A 10 -22.86 16.54 12.98
CA HIS A 10 -23.91 15.60 12.59
C HIS A 10 -24.04 15.43 11.08
N ASP A 11 -23.58 16.40 10.30
CA ASP A 11 -23.47 16.29 8.85
C ASP A 11 -22.40 17.23 8.28
N LEU A 12 -22.16 17.09 6.97
CA LEU A 12 -21.16 17.86 6.23
C LEU A 12 -21.52 19.35 6.06
N ILE A 13 -22.81 19.68 5.96
CA ILE A 13 -23.26 21.06 5.76
C ILE A 13 -23.04 21.84 7.06
N GLU A 14 -23.43 21.25 8.20
CA GLU A 14 -23.17 21.79 9.54
C GLU A 14 -21.67 22.06 9.75
N ALA A 15 -20.80 21.15 9.32
CA ALA A 15 -19.36 21.35 9.37
C ALA A 15 -18.91 22.55 8.52
N MET A 16 -19.48 22.76 7.32
CA MET A 16 -19.13 23.92 6.49
C MET A 16 -19.66 25.24 7.06
N GLU A 17 -20.83 25.24 7.69
CA GLU A 17 -21.35 26.41 8.42
C GLU A 17 -20.44 26.75 9.61
N ALA A 18 -20.02 25.73 10.36
CA ALA A 18 -19.08 25.87 11.46
C ALA A 18 -17.70 26.38 11.02
N ASN A 19 -17.26 26.03 9.81
CA ASN A 19 -15.98 26.50 9.27
C ASN A 19 -15.94 28.02 9.11
N LEU A 20 -17.08 28.68 8.82
CA LEU A 20 -17.14 30.15 8.75
C LEU A 20 -16.81 30.78 10.11
N HIS A 21 -17.44 30.26 11.18
CA HIS A 21 -17.15 30.69 12.54
C HIS A 21 -15.73 30.35 12.98
N ALA A 22 -15.20 29.20 12.53
CA ALA A 22 -13.83 28.82 12.78
C ALA A 22 -12.86 29.82 12.13
N ILE A 23 -13.05 30.21 10.86
CA ILE A 23 -12.21 31.20 10.18
C ILE A 23 -12.24 32.56 10.90
N ASP A 24 -13.42 33.02 11.35
CA ASP A 24 -13.57 34.28 12.08
C ASP A 24 -12.78 34.35 13.39
N SER A 25 -12.43 33.19 13.97
CA SER A 25 -11.60 33.10 15.19
C SER A 25 -10.09 33.15 14.91
N GLY A 26 -9.66 33.29 13.65
CA GLY A 26 -8.26 33.44 13.25
C GLY A 26 -7.39 32.17 13.43
N PRO A 27 -7.78 31.03 12.84
CA PRO A 27 -7.02 29.79 12.95
C PRO A 27 -5.79 29.81 12.03
N SER A 28 -4.81 28.98 12.36
CA SER A 28 -3.67 28.67 11.49
C SER A 28 -4.02 27.64 10.42
N ALA A 29 -4.97 26.74 10.71
CA ALA A 29 -5.53 25.80 9.74
C ALA A 29 -6.96 25.39 10.14
N SER A 30 -7.78 25.02 9.16
CA SER A 30 -9.07 24.34 9.34
C SER A 30 -9.22 23.27 8.27
N GLU A 31 -9.28 22.02 8.69
CA GLU A 31 -9.21 20.84 7.82
C GLU A 31 -10.42 19.94 7.99
N LEU A 32 -11.10 19.63 6.89
CA LEU A 32 -12.28 18.77 6.84
C LEU A 32 -11.89 17.29 6.70
N MET A 33 -12.57 16.43 7.44
CA MET A 33 -12.67 15.00 7.18
C MET A 33 -14.12 14.54 7.33
N ASP A 34 -14.60 13.75 6.40
CA ASP A 34 -15.90 13.12 6.52
C ASP A 34 -15.84 11.69 7.07
N ARG A 35 -17.01 11.14 7.35
CA ARG A 35 -17.19 9.76 7.81
C ARG A 35 -16.54 8.74 6.88
N VAL A 36 -16.72 8.89 5.57
CA VAL A 36 -16.20 7.92 4.59
C VAL A 36 -14.68 7.79 4.70
N LEU A 37 -13.97 8.92 4.82
CA LEU A 37 -12.53 8.98 5.03
C LEU A 37 -12.13 8.42 6.39
N MET A 38 -12.83 8.83 7.45
CA MET A 38 -12.57 8.36 8.81
C MET A 38 -12.71 6.85 8.93
N ASP A 39 -13.75 6.26 8.35
CA ASP A 39 -14.04 4.83 8.43
C ASP A 39 -12.95 3.96 7.79
N GLN A 40 -12.17 4.50 6.85
CA GLN A 40 -11.02 3.76 6.26
C GLN A 40 -9.92 3.45 7.27
N THR A 41 -9.87 4.18 8.37
CA THR A 41 -8.87 3.98 9.44
C THR A 41 -9.33 2.98 10.49
N CYS A 42 -10.60 2.57 10.48
CA CYS A 42 -11.15 1.59 11.42
C CYS A 42 -10.55 0.20 11.20
N GLY A 43 -10.11 -0.45 12.28
CA GLY A 43 -9.52 -1.79 12.25
C GLY A 43 -8.09 -1.83 11.70
N GLN A 44 -7.52 -0.69 11.30
CA GLN A 44 -6.12 -0.60 10.90
C GLN A 44 -5.23 -0.52 12.14
N LEU A 45 -4.33 -1.50 12.31
CA LEU A 45 -3.46 -1.62 13.51
C LEU A 45 -2.71 -0.33 13.86
N GLU A 46 -2.30 0.45 12.86
CA GLU A 46 -1.56 1.71 13.04
C GLU A 46 -2.45 2.89 13.46
N TYR A 47 -3.70 2.95 12.96
CA TYR A 47 -4.56 4.12 13.10
C TYR A 47 -5.66 3.94 14.17
N GLU A 48 -6.07 2.71 14.45
CA GLU A 48 -7.07 2.41 15.48
C GLU A 48 -6.72 3.05 16.83
N PRO A 49 -5.46 3.00 17.33
CA PRO A 49 -5.11 3.65 18.60
C PRO A 49 -5.20 5.17 18.56
N ARG A 50 -5.14 5.78 17.37
CA ARG A 50 -5.13 7.24 17.15
C ARG A 50 -6.53 7.83 17.06
N ARG A 51 -7.56 6.99 16.95
CA ARG A 51 -8.98 7.39 16.92
C ARG A 51 -9.55 7.77 18.28
N ARG A 52 -8.75 7.75 19.35
CA ARG A 52 -9.21 7.97 20.75
C ARG A 52 -9.82 9.34 21.02
N PHE A 53 -9.49 10.34 20.21
CA PHE A 53 -10.06 11.68 20.34
C PHE A 53 -11.48 11.77 19.77
N LEU A 54 -11.93 10.79 18.99
CA LEU A 54 -13.28 10.78 18.42
C LEU A 54 -14.32 10.59 19.53
N GLN A 55 -15.30 11.49 19.57
CA GLN A 55 -16.46 11.37 20.45
C GLN A 55 -17.70 11.00 19.63
N GLY A 56 -18.36 9.91 20.01
CA GLY A 56 -19.50 9.39 19.26
C GLY A 56 -19.10 8.85 17.88
N ASP A 57 -19.95 9.08 16.89
CA ASP A 57 -19.79 8.63 15.51
C ASP A 57 -20.03 9.83 14.57
N PRO A 58 -19.06 10.75 14.43
CA PRO A 58 -19.24 12.00 13.67
C PRO A 58 -19.41 11.72 12.18
N GLU A 59 -20.36 12.41 11.55
CA GLU A 59 -20.48 12.40 10.08
C GLU A 59 -19.41 13.29 9.43
N ALA A 60 -18.96 14.32 10.14
CA ALA A 60 -17.87 15.19 9.72
C ALA A 60 -17.06 15.71 10.92
N LEU A 61 -15.79 16.02 10.65
CA LEU A 61 -14.86 16.68 11.56
C LEU A 61 -14.25 17.91 10.92
N LEU A 62 -14.07 18.96 11.72
CA LEU A 62 -13.08 20.00 11.46
C LEU A 62 -11.95 19.89 12.47
N CYS A 63 -10.72 19.73 11.97
CA CYS A 63 -9.51 19.92 12.76
C CYS A 63 -9.05 21.37 12.61
N VAL A 64 -9.29 22.18 13.64
CA VAL A 64 -8.94 23.60 13.67
C VAL A 64 -7.66 23.80 14.49
N GLU A 65 -6.60 24.32 13.88
CA GLU A 65 -5.31 24.55 14.55
C GLU A 65 -5.10 26.02 14.87
N TYR A 66 -4.55 26.32 16.04
CA TYR A 66 -4.03 27.65 16.38
C TYR A 66 -2.56 27.59 16.75
N SER A 67 -1.85 28.65 16.38
CA SER A 67 -0.47 28.93 16.80
C SER A 67 -0.41 30.25 17.57
N ALA A 68 0.29 30.25 18.71
CA ALA A 68 0.46 31.43 19.56
C ALA A 68 1.76 31.38 20.38
N ASP A 69 2.16 32.52 20.94
CA ASP A 69 3.39 32.66 21.73
C ASP A 69 3.25 32.11 23.16
N SER A 70 2.02 31.86 23.64
CA SER A 70 1.77 31.29 24.96
C SER A 70 0.61 30.29 24.96
N GLU A 71 0.60 29.36 25.92
CA GLU A 71 -0.52 28.42 26.10
C GLU A 71 -1.80 29.10 26.61
N SER A 72 -1.69 30.21 27.37
CA SER A 72 -2.85 30.99 27.82
C SER A 72 -3.63 31.55 26.63
N GLU A 73 -2.91 32.13 25.67
CA GLU A 73 -3.52 32.66 24.44
C GLU A 73 -4.18 31.54 23.62
N LEU A 74 -3.57 30.35 23.55
CA LEU A 74 -4.21 29.20 22.90
C LEU A 74 -5.51 28.78 23.58
N ARG A 75 -5.55 28.79 24.93
CA ARG A 75 -6.77 28.46 25.67
C ARG A 75 -7.88 29.47 25.40
N GLU A 76 -7.55 30.76 25.37
CA GLU A 76 -8.49 31.83 25.01
C GLU A 76 -9.05 31.65 23.59
N ARG A 77 -8.20 31.32 22.61
CA ARG A 77 -8.67 31.05 21.23
C ARG A 77 -9.56 29.80 21.13
N CYS A 78 -9.22 28.73 21.86
CA CYS A 78 -10.08 27.55 21.95
C CYS A 78 -11.44 27.87 22.59
N ASP A 79 -11.45 28.69 23.64
CA ASP A 79 -12.68 29.11 24.32
C ASP A 79 -13.54 30.00 23.42
N ASP A 80 -12.94 30.91 22.64
CA ASP A 80 -13.64 31.74 21.65
C ASP A 80 -14.27 30.87 20.55
N LEU A 81 -13.52 29.92 19.97
CA LEU A 81 -14.04 28.98 18.98
C LEU A 81 -15.23 28.20 19.51
N GLU A 82 -15.09 27.55 20.67
CA GLU A 82 -16.15 26.74 21.25
C GLU A 82 -17.37 27.59 21.64
N SER A 83 -17.15 28.82 22.14
CA SER A 83 -18.25 29.74 22.46
C SER A 83 -19.05 30.12 21.21
N ARG A 84 -18.37 30.44 20.11
CA ARG A 84 -19.02 30.76 18.82
C ARG A 84 -19.82 29.59 18.28
N LEU A 85 -19.21 28.41 18.22
CA LEU A 85 -19.87 27.21 17.70
C LEU A 85 -21.08 26.80 18.55
N ARG A 86 -20.94 26.80 19.88
CA ARG A 86 -22.07 26.52 20.78
C ARG A 86 -23.16 27.59 20.69
N GLY A 87 -22.78 28.86 20.57
CA GLY A 87 -23.72 29.98 20.42
C GLY A 87 -24.52 29.90 19.12
N ALA A 88 -23.92 29.37 18.05
CA ALA A 88 -24.58 29.08 16.78
C ALA A 88 -25.35 27.75 16.79
N GLY A 89 -25.21 26.92 17.82
CA GLY A 89 -25.81 25.60 17.90
C GLY A 89 -25.18 24.56 16.97
N LEU A 90 -23.90 24.75 16.61
CA LEU A 90 -23.16 23.93 15.65
C LEU A 90 -22.16 23.00 16.35
N GLY A 91 -22.22 21.72 16.02
CA GLY A 91 -21.35 20.67 16.54
C GLY A 91 -21.73 20.21 17.94
N TYR A 92 -21.39 18.96 18.25
CA TYR A 92 -21.77 18.31 19.51
C TYR A 92 -20.60 18.00 20.43
N ALA A 93 -19.36 18.00 19.91
CA ALA A 93 -18.14 17.78 20.69
C ALA A 93 -16.95 18.57 20.15
N TYR A 94 -16.09 19.06 21.05
CA TYR A 94 -14.89 19.83 20.71
C TYR A 94 -13.72 19.31 21.57
N VAL A 95 -12.79 18.59 20.94
CA VAL A 95 -11.69 17.93 21.64
C VAL A 95 -10.39 18.68 21.42
N ARG A 96 -9.82 19.24 22.49
CA ARG A 96 -8.60 20.05 22.46
C ARG A 96 -7.36 19.17 22.65
N GLY A 97 -6.45 19.15 21.68
CA GLY A 97 -5.15 18.49 21.73
C GLY A 97 -4.01 19.47 22.01
N PHE A 98 -3.64 19.64 23.27
CA PHE A 98 -2.50 20.50 23.66
C PHE A 98 -1.17 19.74 23.62
N GLU A 99 -1.18 18.42 23.82
CA GLU A 99 0.02 17.61 23.80
C GLU A 99 0.42 17.23 22.36
N ALA A 100 1.72 17.14 22.10
CA ALA A 100 2.25 16.77 20.77
C ALA A 100 1.74 15.40 20.29
N SER A 101 1.54 14.44 21.20
CA SER A 101 0.95 13.13 20.91
C SER A 101 -0.50 13.24 20.41
N GLN A 102 -1.32 14.05 21.07
CA GLN A 102 -2.72 14.28 20.71
C GLN A 102 -2.83 14.97 19.34
N GLN A 103 -1.99 15.98 19.09
CA GLN A 103 -1.93 16.67 17.80
C GLN A 103 -1.47 15.73 16.69
N SER A 104 -0.46 14.88 16.96
CA SER A 104 -0.01 13.86 16.00
C SER A 104 -1.13 12.88 15.67
N ASP A 105 -1.92 12.43 16.65
CA ASP A 105 -3.01 11.50 16.41
C ASP A 105 -4.09 12.08 15.50
N MET A 106 -4.49 13.34 15.72
CA MET A 106 -5.44 14.06 14.86
C MET A 106 -4.89 14.26 13.45
N TRP A 107 -3.64 14.72 13.34
CA TRP A 107 -3.02 14.99 12.04
C TRP A 107 -2.69 13.74 11.23
N ASP A 108 -2.25 12.67 11.90
CA ASP A 108 -1.94 11.41 11.24
C ASP A 108 -3.21 10.76 10.68
N LEU A 109 -4.35 10.89 11.39
CA LEU A 109 -5.65 10.46 10.87
C LEU A 109 -6.03 11.22 9.58
N ARG A 110 -5.92 12.55 9.60
CA ARG A 110 -6.19 13.43 8.45
C ARG A 110 -5.30 13.14 7.24
N LYS A 111 -4.03 12.81 7.48
CA LYS A 111 -3.05 12.50 6.42
C LYS A 111 -3.21 11.08 5.87
N ALA A 112 -3.60 10.12 6.70
CA ALA A 112 -3.75 8.72 6.30
C ALA A 112 -4.94 8.49 5.36
N GLY A 113 -6.02 9.26 5.57
CA GLY A 113 -7.32 9.06 4.93
C GLY A 113 -7.25 8.82 3.43
N LEU A 114 -6.55 9.68 2.66
CA LEU A 114 -6.47 9.55 1.20
C LEU A 114 -5.83 8.22 0.77
N GLY A 115 -4.74 7.84 1.41
CA GLY A 115 -4.00 6.64 1.05
C GLY A 115 -4.82 5.36 1.28
N LEU A 116 -5.52 5.31 2.42
CA LEU A 116 -6.40 4.21 2.81
C LEU A 116 -7.68 4.18 1.95
N LEU A 117 -8.25 5.34 1.66
CA LEU A 117 -9.41 5.51 0.79
C LEU A 117 -9.17 4.92 -0.60
N MET A 118 -7.97 5.09 -1.17
CA MET A 118 -7.61 4.45 -2.44
C MET A 118 -7.53 2.92 -2.37
N GLY A 119 -7.43 2.35 -1.16
CA GLY A 119 -7.51 0.92 -0.88
C GLY A 119 -8.94 0.39 -0.66
N MET A 120 -9.97 1.20 -0.90
CA MET A 120 -11.37 0.75 -0.86
C MET A 120 -11.57 -0.49 -1.73
N ARG A 121 -12.31 -1.49 -1.24
CA ARG A 121 -12.52 -2.77 -1.93
C ARG A 121 -13.61 -2.68 -3.01
N GLY A 122 -13.52 -3.55 -4.02
CA GLY A 122 -14.46 -3.58 -5.14
C GLY A 122 -14.01 -2.75 -6.35
N ASP A 123 -14.78 -2.83 -7.43
CA ASP A 123 -14.48 -2.13 -8.70
C ASP A 123 -14.84 -0.65 -8.66
N ALA A 124 -15.86 -0.29 -7.88
CA ALA A 124 -16.17 1.11 -7.61
C ALA A 124 -15.08 1.69 -6.69
N LYS A 125 -14.42 2.77 -7.15
CA LYS A 125 -13.32 3.41 -6.44
C LYS A 125 -13.56 4.92 -6.27
N PRO A 126 -13.01 5.51 -5.21
CA PRO A 126 -12.97 6.97 -5.04
C PRO A 126 -12.18 7.60 -6.19
N THR A 127 -12.89 8.29 -7.06
CA THR A 127 -12.40 8.74 -8.35
C THR A 127 -11.87 10.17 -8.30
N SER A 128 -10.73 10.42 -8.95
CA SER A 128 -10.18 11.77 -9.19
C SER A 128 -10.87 12.45 -10.37
N GLY A 129 -10.90 13.77 -10.36
CA GLY A 129 -11.42 14.66 -11.38
C GLY A 129 -11.79 16.03 -10.78
N ILE A 130 -12.70 15.99 -9.80
CA ILE A 130 -13.29 17.15 -9.10
C ILE A 130 -12.71 17.37 -7.68
N GLU A 131 -11.64 16.66 -7.34
CA GLU A 131 -11.09 16.60 -5.98
C GLU A 131 -10.22 17.80 -5.59
N ASP A 132 -10.24 18.89 -6.34
CA ASP A 132 -9.34 20.02 -6.07
C ASP A 132 -10.03 21.35 -6.38
N THR A 133 -11.34 21.37 -6.25
CA THR A 133 -12.15 22.56 -6.50
C THR A 133 -12.06 23.52 -5.33
N CYS A 134 -11.89 24.80 -5.62
CA CYS A 134 -11.88 25.87 -4.66
C CYS A 134 -13.03 26.83 -4.92
N VAL A 135 -13.76 27.21 -3.88
CA VAL A 135 -14.76 28.30 -3.90
C VAL A 135 -14.50 29.23 -2.70
N PRO A 136 -14.93 30.50 -2.73
CA PRO A 136 -14.89 31.35 -1.55
C PRO A 136 -15.55 30.66 -0.35
N VAL A 137 -14.98 30.84 0.85
CA VAL A 137 -15.33 30.05 2.04
C VAL A 137 -16.81 30.22 2.42
N GLU A 138 -17.37 31.42 2.21
CA GLU A 138 -18.77 31.76 2.43
C GLU A 138 -19.75 30.92 1.59
N HIS A 139 -19.28 30.34 0.48
CA HIS A 139 -20.08 29.48 -0.40
C HIS A 139 -19.91 27.99 -0.11
N LEU A 140 -19.03 27.57 0.80
CA LEU A 140 -18.80 26.16 1.10
C LEU A 140 -20.07 25.38 1.53
N PRO A 141 -20.96 25.91 2.41
CA PRO A 141 -22.17 25.19 2.80
C PRO A 141 -23.09 24.92 1.61
N GLU A 142 -23.32 25.94 0.78
CA GLU A 142 -24.14 25.81 -0.42
C GLU A 142 -23.48 24.90 -1.46
N TYR A 143 -22.17 25.00 -1.63
CA TYR A 143 -21.42 24.17 -2.58
C TYR A 143 -21.52 22.69 -2.23
N VAL A 144 -21.29 22.32 -0.97
CA VAL A 144 -21.40 20.92 -0.51
C VAL A 144 -22.83 20.41 -0.67
N ALA A 145 -23.84 21.24 -0.37
CA ALA A 145 -25.25 20.88 -0.56
C ALA A 145 -25.58 20.58 -2.04
N ARG A 146 -25.20 21.49 -2.95
CA ARG A 146 -25.43 21.33 -4.40
C ARG A 146 -24.68 20.14 -4.98
N VAL A 147 -23.42 19.92 -4.57
CA VAL A 147 -22.65 18.75 -4.99
C VAL A 147 -23.30 17.47 -4.49
N GLY A 148 -23.73 17.41 -3.23
CA GLY A 148 -24.42 16.26 -2.67
C GLY A 148 -25.72 15.92 -3.42
N GLU A 149 -26.48 16.93 -3.84
CA GLU A 149 -27.67 16.75 -4.68
C GLU A 149 -27.31 16.21 -6.08
N LEU A 150 -26.32 16.81 -6.74
CA LEU A 150 -25.84 16.37 -8.04
C LEU A 150 -25.38 14.90 -8.03
N MET A 151 -24.70 14.48 -6.97
CA MET A 151 -24.29 13.08 -6.78
C MET A 151 -25.51 12.15 -6.71
N ARG A 152 -26.53 12.51 -5.94
CA ARG A 152 -27.78 11.74 -5.84
C ARG A 152 -28.52 11.65 -7.18
N GLU A 153 -28.59 12.75 -7.93
CA GLU A 153 -29.21 12.78 -9.27
C GLU A 153 -28.54 11.80 -10.25
N HIS A 154 -27.22 11.64 -10.15
CA HIS A 154 -26.45 10.71 -10.98
C HIS A 154 -26.38 9.28 -10.40
N GLY A 155 -27.06 9.01 -9.29
CA GLY A 155 -27.07 7.71 -8.62
C GLY A 155 -25.73 7.35 -7.98
N VAL A 156 -24.94 8.34 -7.55
CA VAL A 156 -23.71 8.15 -6.78
C VAL A 156 -24.09 8.05 -5.31
N GLU A 157 -24.09 6.83 -4.77
CA GLU A 157 -24.55 6.56 -3.40
C GLU A 157 -23.59 7.09 -2.33
N VAL A 158 -22.29 7.06 -2.61
CA VAL A 158 -21.23 7.45 -1.68
C VAL A 158 -20.28 8.42 -2.35
N THR A 159 -20.01 9.53 -1.67
CA THR A 159 -19.02 10.55 -2.05
C THR A 159 -18.27 10.93 -0.80
N THR A 160 -16.94 11.08 -0.92
CA THR A 160 -16.12 11.54 0.19
C THR A 160 -15.66 12.98 0.01
N PHE A 161 -15.69 13.72 1.11
CA PHE A 161 -15.27 15.12 1.22
C PHE A 161 -14.20 15.25 2.29
N TYR A 162 -13.06 15.84 1.92
CA TYR A 162 -11.99 16.19 2.84
C TYR A 162 -11.21 17.35 2.24
N GLY A 163 -10.43 18.10 3.02
CA GLY A 163 -9.61 19.17 2.43
C GLY A 163 -9.41 20.39 3.31
N HIS A 164 -8.84 21.42 2.70
CA HIS A 164 -8.42 22.66 3.32
C HIS A 164 -9.61 23.65 3.39
N ALA A 165 -10.55 23.38 4.31
CA ALA A 165 -11.75 24.18 4.48
C ALA A 165 -11.46 25.66 4.80
N SER A 166 -10.35 25.94 5.50
CA SER A 166 -9.89 27.31 5.79
C SER A 166 -9.68 28.20 4.56
N VAL A 167 -9.39 27.62 3.40
CA VAL A 167 -9.09 28.35 2.15
C VAL A 167 -10.05 27.99 1.02
N GLY A 168 -11.16 27.32 1.34
CA GLY A 168 -12.21 27.04 0.36
C GLY A 168 -11.94 25.85 -0.55
N VAL A 169 -10.88 25.07 -0.29
CA VAL A 169 -10.48 23.93 -1.13
C VAL A 169 -11.08 22.64 -0.58
N LEU A 170 -11.90 21.97 -1.38
CA LEU A 170 -12.47 20.66 -1.04
C LEU A 170 -12.00 19.59 -2.03
N HIS A 171 -11.53 18.49 -1.46
CA HIS A 171 -11.28 17.24 -2.17
C HIS A 171 -12.51 16.36 -2.14
N ILE A 172 -13.26 16.44 -3.23
CA ILE A 172 -14.47 15.67 -3.48
C ILE A 172 -14.10 14.44 -4.34
N ARG A 173 -14.41 13.23 -3.86
CA ARG A 173 -14.22 12.01 -4.65
C ARG A 173 -15.50 11.17 -4.68
N PRO A 174 -16.20 11.10 -5.83
CA PRO A 174 -17.32 10.19 -5.99
C PRO A 174 -16.80 8.74 -6.08
N ILE A 175 -17.53 7.80 -5.50
CA ILE A 175 -17.21 6.37 -5.64
C ILE A 175 -17.85 5.86 -6.94
N LEU A 176 -17.03 5.64 -7.97
CA LEU A 176 -17.48 5.27 -9.32
C LEU A 176 -16.75 4.03 -9.83
N ASN A 177 -17.43 3.19 -10.60
CA ASN A 177 -16.79 2.13 -11.39
C ASN A 177 -16.43 2.65 -12.78
N LEU A 178 -15.17 3.06 -12.98
CA LEU A 178 -14.69 3.55 -14.28
C LEU A 178 -14.39 2.44 -15.30
N LYS A 179 -14.58 1.16 -14.95
CA LYS A 179 -14.54 0.05 -15.90
C LYS A 179 -15.84 -0.03 -16.74
N GLU A 180 -16.88 0.67 -16.30
CA GLU A 180 -18.18 0.72 -16.95
C GLU A 180 -18.40 2.08 -17.59
N ARG A 181 -19.01 2.09 -18.79
CA ARG A 181 -19.42 3.31 -19.48
C ARG A 181 -20.20 4.28 -18.58
N LYS A 182 -21.11 3.76 -17.74
CA LYS A 182 -21.93 4.58 -16.84
C LYS A 182 -21.04 5.42 -15.92
N GLY A 183 -20.01 4.82 -15.30
CA GLY A 183 -19.12 5.53 -14.40
C GLY A 183 -18.33 6.63 -15.12
N VAL A 184 -17.86 6.37 -16.34
CA VAL A 184 -17.15 7.37 -17.16
C VAL A 184 -18.05 8.54 -17.53
N VAL A 185 -19.26 8.27 -18.02
CA VAL A 185 -20.25 9.30 -18.37
C VAL A 185 -20.65 10.13 -17.15
N THR A 186 -20.88 9.48 -16.01
CA THR A 186 -21.17 10.17 -14.75
C THR A 186 -20.01 11.08 -14.35
N LEU A 187 -18.75 10.62 -14.40
CA LEU A 187 -17.60 11.46 -14.06
C LEU A 187 -17.52 12.71 -14.94
N ARG A 188 -17.72 12.57 -16.26
CA ARG A 188 -17.75 13.70 -17.19
C ARG A 188 -18.85 14.70 -16.82
N ALA A 189 -20.08 14.22 -16.62
CA ALA A 189 -21.22 15.08 -16.29
C ALA A 189 -21.00 15.86 -14.97
N LEU A 190 -20.41 15.20 -13.97
CA LEU A 190 -20.04 15.82 -12.71
C LEU A 190 -18.99 16.92 -12.90
N GLN A 191 -17.90 16.64 -13.64
CA GLN A 191 -16.85 17.63 -13.91
C GLN A 191 -17.36 18.84 -14.69
N GLU A 192 -18.17 18.60 -15.72
CA GLU A 192 -18.73 19.67 -16.54
C GLU A 192 -19.61 20.60 -15.69
N ARG A 193 -20.54 20.04 -14.91
CA ARG A 193 -21.43 20.81 -14.03
C ARG A 193 -20.67 21.55 -12.92
N ILE A 194 -19.74 20.88 -12.25
CA ILE A 194 -18.97 21.48 -11.17
C ILE A 194 -18.07 22.61 -11.70
N SER A 195 -17.54 22.47 -12.92
CA SER A 195 -16.77 23.55 -13.55
C SER A 195 -17.61 24.80 -13.87
N ASP A 196 -18.92 24.67 -14.08
CA ASP A 196 -19.82 25.84 -14.17
C ASP A 196 -19.98 26.53 -12.82
N TRP A 197 -20.28 25.77 -11.77
CA TRP A 197 -20.55 26.32 -10.44
C TRP A 197 -19.33 26.97 -9.81
N VAL A 198 -18.17 26.32 -9.91
CA VAL A 198 -16.93 26.89 -9.42
C VAL A 198 -16.65 28.24 -10.07
N LEU A 199 -16.96 28.40 -11.37
CA LEU A 199 -16.86 29.70 -12.05
C LEU A 199 -17.92 30.71 -11.61
N GLU A 200 -19.15 30.27 -11.36
CA GLU A 200 -20.23 31.12 -10.85
C GLU A 200 -19.81 31.88 -9.58
N TRP A 201 -19.09 31.20 -8.69
CA TRP A 201 -18.57 31.79 -7.45
C TRP A 201 -17.14 32.37 -7.56
N GLY A 202 -16.57 32.47 -8.76
CA GLY A 202 -15.23 33.01 -8.96
C GLY A 202 -14.10 32.14 -8.40
N GLY A 203 -14.34 30.84 -8.27
CA GLY A 203 -13.40 29.82 -7.79
C GLY A 203 -12.47 29.25 -8.86
N ALA A 204 -11.84 28.11 -8.55
CA ALA A 204 -10.93 27.39 -9.45
C ALA A 204 -11.13 25.87 -9.44
N MET A 205 -10.98 25.22 -10.61
CA MET A 205 -11.09 23.76 -10.73
C MET A 205 -9.89 22.99 -10.18
N SER A 206 -8.75 23.66 -10.02
CA SER A 206 -7.55 23.12 -9.38
C SER A 206 -6.91 24.20 -8.54
N ALA A 207 -6.79 23.96 -7.24
CA ALA A 207 -6.16 24.85 -6.28
C ALA A 207 -4.70 24.47 -6.04
N GLU A 208 -4.41 23.20 -5.76
CA GLU A 208 -3.08 22.75 -5.35
C GLU A 208 -2.50 21.57 -6.15
N HIS A 209 -3.35 20.73 -6.76
CA HIS A 209 -2.90 19.51 -7.43
C HIS A 209 -2.37 19.76 -8.86
N GLY A 210 -2.66 20.93 -9.44
CA GLY A 210 -2.43 21.25 -10.84
C GLY A 210 -3.42 20.53 -11.78
N ASP A 211 -3.49 20.96 -13.04
CA ASP A 211 -4.57 20.50 -13.93
C ASP A 211 -4.34 19.10 -14.50
N GLY A 212 -3.08 18.77 -14.86
CA GLY A 212 -2.72 17.49 -15.48
C GLY A 212 -3.53 17.19 -16.75
N LEU A 213 -3.71 15.91 -17.10
CA LEU A 213 -4.66 15.56 -18.18
C LEU A 213 -6.11 15.71 -17.74
N SER A 214 -6.39 15.43 -16.46
CA SER A 214 -7.75 15.34 -15.90
C SER A 214 -8.56 16.62 -15.98
N ARG A 215 -7.91 17.79 -15.95
CA ARG A 215 -8.60 19.10 -15.91
C ARG A 215 -8.24 20.03 -17.06
N SER A 216 -7.30 19.63 -17.91
CA SER A 216 -6.82 20.52 -18.98
C SER A 216 -7.92 20.91 -19.98
N GLU A 217 -8.91 20.05 -20.21
CA GLU A 217 -10.09 20.38 -21.02
C GLU A 217 -10.81 21.66 -20.52
N TRP A 218 -10.81 21.89 -19.20
CA TRP A 218 -11.55 22.98 -18.57
C TRP A 218 -10.75 24.29 -18.49
N ILE A 219 -9.45 24.30 -18.81
CA ILE A 219 -8.59 25.49 -18.71
C ILE A 219 -9.11 26.63 -19.61
N GLY A 220 -9.60 26.31 -20.80
CA GLY A 220 -10.23 27.30 -21.69
C GLY A 220 -11.41 28.01 -21.05
N LYS A 221 -12.21 27.27 -20.27
CA LYS A 221 -13.35 27.81 -19.51
C LYS A 221 -12.89 28.72 -18.37
N MET A 222 -11.81 28.32 -17.67
CA MET A 222 -11.30 29.04 -16.49
C MET A 222 -10.57 30.35 -16.83
N PHE A 223 -9.74 30.34 -17.87
CA PHE A 223 -8.82 31.45 -18.18
C PHE A 223 -9.19 32.23 -19.45
N GLY A 224 -10.07 31.70 -20.29
CA GLY A 224 -10.44 32.28 -21.57
C GLY A 224 -9.35 32.19 -22.64
N SER A 225 -9.73 32.45 -23.89
CA SER A 225 -8.87 32.23 -25.07
C SER A 225 -7.56 33.00 -25.01
N ARG A 226 -7.59 34.27 -24.60
CA ARG A 226 -6.39 35.14 -24.57
C ARG A 226 -5.26 34.57 -23.70
N LEU A 227 -5.59 34.03 -22.52
CA LEU A 227 -4.60 33.46 -21.61
C LEU A 227 -4.15 32.08 -22.09
N VAL A 228 -5.07 31.25 -22.58
CA VAL A 228 -4.72 29.94 -23.14
C VAL A 228 -3.80 30.06 -24.37
N GLU A 229 -4.03 31.03 -25.26
CA GLU A 229 -3.11 31.33 -26.36
C GLU A 229 -1.73 31.79 -25.85
N ALA A 230 -1.67 32.52 -24.73
CA ALA A 230 -0.40 32.86 -24.10
C ALA A 230 0.31 31.62 -23.56
N PHE A 231 -0.40 30.68 -22.93
CA PHE A 231 0.16 29.40 -22.50
C PHE A 231 0.73 28.62 -23.69
N GLY A 232 -0.01 28.56 -24.80
CA GLY A 232 0.43 27.92 -26.04
C GLY A 232 1.71 28.54 -26.61
N ARG A 233 1.81 29.87 -26.63
CA ARG A 233 3.03 30.57 -27.08
C ARG A 233 4.24 30.27 -26.19
N VAL A 234 4.05 30.22 -24.87
CA VAL A 234 5.12 29.83 -23.94
C VAL A 234 5.54 28.39 -24.20
N LYS A 235 4.58 27.46 -24.32
CA LYS A 235 4.86 26.06 -24.64
C LYS A 235 5.66 25.92 -25.93
N ALA A 236 5.23 26.57 -27.01
CA ALA A 236 5.90 26.51 -28.30
C ALA A 236 7.32 27.11 -28.28
N ALA A 237 7.54 28.17 -27.49
CA ALA A 237 8.86 28.80 -27.37
C ALA A 237 9.89 27.90 -26.66
N PHE A 238 9.47 27.15 -25.63
CA PHE A 238 10.36 26.29 -24.84
C PHE A 238 10.40 24.82 -25.30
N ASP A 239 9.35 24.35 -25.97
CA ASP A 239 9.22 22.96 -26.44
C ASP A 239 8.62 22.90 -27.86
N PRO A 240 9.36 23.40 -28.88
CA PRO A 240 8.85 23.52 -30.25
C PRO A 240 8.56 22.17 -30.92
N VAL A 241 9.07 21.07 -30.38
CA VAL A 241 8.84 19.70 -30.88
C VAL A 241 7.88 18.90 -29.99
N CYS A 242 7.28 19.53 -28.98
CA CYS A 242 6.26 18.97 -28.10
C CYS A 242 6.65 17.64 -27.39
N ILE A 243 7.89 17.54 -26.88
CA ILE A 243 8.37 16.35 -26.14
C ILE A 243 8.16 16.44 -24.63
N MET A 244 7.98 17.64 -24.08
CA MET A 244 7.82 17.87 -22.65
C MET A 244 6.35 17.74 -22.22
N ASN A 245 5.91 16.52 -21.95
CA ASN A 245 4.58 16.23 -21.37
C ASN A 245 3.40 16.71 -22.26
N PRO A 246 3.29 16.22 -23.51
CA PRO A 246 2.31 16.68 -24.48
C PRO A 246 0.85 16.49 -24.02
N GLY A 247 -0.04 17.31 -24.59
CA GLY A 247 -1.50 17.26 -24.38
C GLY A 247 -1.96 17.66 -22.98
N LYS A 248 -1.14 18.43 -22.24
CA LYS A 248 -1.47 18.93 -20.90
C LYS A 248 -1.29 20.44 -20.86
N ILE A 249 -2.18 21.12 -20.16
CA ILE A 249 -2.33 22.58 -20.08
C ILE A 249 -2.76 23.23 -21.40
N VAL A 250 -2.12 22.82 -22.50
CA VAL A 250 -2.41 23.25 -23.87
C VAL A 250 -2.64 22.04 -24.76
N ASP A 251 -3.48 22.22 -25.78
CA ASP A 251 -3.82 21.19 -26.79
C ASP A 251 -4.24 19.85 -26.16
N ALA A 252 -5.02 19.92 -25.07
CA ALA A 252 -5.40 18.74 -24.32
C ALA A 252 -6.53 17.96 -25.02
N PRO A 253 -6.47 16.62 -24.98
CA PRO A 253 -7.61 15.80 -25.40
C PRO A 253 -8.76 15.95 -24.40
N PRO A 254 -9.98 15.50 -24.76
CA PRO A 254 -11.07 15.33 -23.82
C PRO A 254 -10.66 14.51 -22.59
N MET A 255 -11.19 14.88 -21.41
CA MET A 255 -10.79 14.32 -20.12
C MET A 255 -11.14 12.84 -19.95
N ASP A 256 -12.15 12.38 -20.68
CA ASP A 256 -12.63 11.00 -20.70
C ASP A 256 -11.92 10.13 -21.76
N GLU A 257 -10.87 10.64 -22.38
CA GLU A 257 -9.93 9.86 -23.19
C GLU A 257 -8.69 9.43 -22.38
N ASN A 258 -7.97 8.40 -22.84
CA ASN A 258 -6.73 7.91 -22.21
C ASN A 258 -6.90 7.51 -20.73
N LEU A 259 -8.08 7.01 -20.37
CA LEU A 259 -8.38 6.60 -19.01
C LEU A 259 -7.57 5.37 -18.58
N ARG A 260 -7.20 5.34 -17.30
CA ARG A 260 -6.57 4.15 -16.69
C ARG A 260 -7.47 2.92 -16.76
N TYR A 261 -8.77 3.13 -16.59
CA TYR A 261 -9.85 2.16 -16.73
C TYR A 261 -10.84 2.77 -17.71
N GLY A 262 -11.28 2.01 -18.71
CA GLY A 262 -12.15 2.51 -19.77
C GLY A 262 -13.40 1.65 -19.95
N ASP A 263 -14.28 2.10 -20.84
CA ASP A 263 -15.44 1.31 -21.26
C ASP A 263 -14.99 -0.04 -21.85
N GLY A 264 -15.60 -1.13 -21.37
CA GLY A 264 -15.24 -2.49 -21.77
C GLY A 264 -13.88 -2.95 -21.25
N TYR A 265 -13.38 -2.36 -20.15
CA TYR A 265 -12.14 -2.80 -19.52
C TYR A 265 -12.18 -4.31 -19.22
N PRO A 266 -11.25 -5.10 -19.76
CA PRO A 266 -11.40 -6.54 -19.81
C PRO A 266 -11.18 -7.19 -18.44
N GLU A 267 -11.97 -8.22 -18.18
CA GLU A 267 -11.81 -9.08 -17.02
C GLU A 267 -10.94 -10.29 -17.37
N SER A 268 -9.87 -10.47 -16.61
CA SER A 268 -8.92 -11.56 -16.76
C SER A 268 -9.34 -12.75 -15.90
N GLN A 269 -9.61 -13.88 -16.56
CA GLN A 269 -9.92 -15.13 -15.87
C GLN A 269 -8.64 -15.94 -15.64
N VAL A 270 -7.90 -15.58 -14.60
CA VAL A 270 -6.69 -16.32 -14.20
C VAL A 270 -7.05 -17.29 -13.08
N THR A 271 -6.85 -18.59 -13.30
CA THR A 271 -6.97 -19.59 -12.23
C THR A 271 -5.77 -19.47 -11.30
N THR A 272 -5.98 -19.00 -10.08
CA THR A 272 -4.88 -18.72 -9.15
C THR A 272 -4.63 -19.82 -8.12
N PHE A 273 -3.38 -19.91 -7.67
CA PHE A 273 -2.99 -20.76 -6.54
C PHE A 273 -3.33 -20.12 -5.20
N PHE A 274 -3.11 -18.81 -5.08
CA PHE A 274 -3.49 -18.04 -3.90
C PHE A 274 -4.95 -17.59 -4.00
N ARG A 275 -5.58 -17.42 -2.83
CA ARG A 275 -6.90 -16.79 -2.72
C ARG A 275 -6.77 -15.28 -2.69
N TYR A 276 -7.61 -14.58 -3.45
CA TYR A 276 -7.65 -13.12 -3.51
C TYR A 276 -9.03 -12.56 -3.11
N ASP A 277 -9.79 -13.36 -2.35
CA ASP A 277 -11.16 -13.08 -1.94
C ASP A 277 -11.31 -11.69 -1.29
N GLU A 278 -10.33 -11.28 -0.46
CA GLU A 278 -10.31 -9.97 0.20
C GLU A 278 -10.27 -8.78 -0.78
N ALA A 279 -9.73 -8.97 -1.98
CA ALA A 279 -9.66 -7.94 -3.02
C ALA A 279 -10.77 -8.09 -4.08
N GLY A 280 -11.48 -9.22 -4.10
CA GLY A 280 -12.46 -9.56 -5.14
C GLY A 280 -11.89 -10.38 -6.31
N GLY A 281 -10.59 -10.65 -6.34
CA GLY A 281 -9.94 -11.41 -7.41
C GLY A 281 -8.48 -11.03 -7.62
N PHE A 282 -7.77 -11.78 -8.46
CA PHE A 282 -6.35 -11.53 -8.74
C PHE A 282 -6.14 -10.17 -9.43
N GLN A 283 -6.97 -9.87 -10.42
CA GLN A 283 -6.91 -8.60 -11.13
C GLN A 283 -7.21 -7.42 -10.22
N GLN A 284 -8.28 -7.50 -9.42
CA GLN A 284 -8.63 -6.47 -8.45
C GLN A 284 -7.51 -6.27 -7.42
N ALA A 285 -6.81 -7.33 -7.02
CA ALA A 285 -5.64 -7.23 -6.14
C ALA A 285 -4.46 -6.47 -6.77
N VAL A 286 -4.23 -6.61 -8.08
CA VAL A 286 -3.26 -5.80 -8.84
C VAL A 286 -3.70 -4.33 -8.90
N GLU A 287 -5.00 -4.10 -9.07
CA GLU A 287 -5.61 -2.77 -9.23
C GLU A 287 -5.73 -1.97 -7.94
N MET A 288 -5.48 -2.58 -6.78
CA MET A 288 -5.34 -1.88 -5.49
C MET A 288 -4.26 -0.80 -5.49
N CYS A 289 -3.31 -0.84 -6.44
CA CYS A 289 -2.33 0.22 -6.56
C CYS A 289 -2.97 1.54 -7.01
N SER A 290 -3.06 2.51 -6.11
CA SER A 290 -3.60 3.84 -6.41
C SER A 290 -2.78 4.65 -7.43
N GLY A 291 -1.49 4.34 -7.58
CA GLY A 291 -0.57 5.12 -8.42
C GLY A 291 0.15 6.27 -7.70
N VAL A 292 -0.10 6.45 -6.39
CA VAL A 292 0.48 7.55 -5.57
C VAL A 292 2.02 7.61 -5.59
N GLY A 293 2.68 6.49 -5.83
CA GLY A 293 4.14 6.47 -6.02
C GLY A 293 4.97 6.64 -4.74
N GLN A 294 4.38 6.52 -3.54
CA GLN A 294 5.13 6.55 -2.27
C GLN A 294 6.25 5.49 -2.19
N CYS A 295 6.13 4.40 -2.96
CA CYS A 295 7.17 3.38 -3.10
C CYS A 295 8.48 3.89 -3.75
N ARG A 296 8.50 5.15 -4.23
CA ARG A 296 9.65 5.83 -4.83
C ARG A 296 10.39 6.75 -3.86
N LYS A 297 9.94 6.84 -2.60
CA LYS A 297 10.65 7.60 -1.55
C LYS A 297 12.11 7.13 -1.47
N LYS A 298 13.02 8.06 -1.18
CA LYS A 298 14.48 7.83 -1.16
C LYS A 298 15.12 7.96 0.23
N LEU A 299 14.43 8.59 1.17
CA LEU A 299 15.05 9.09 2.41
C LEU A 299 14.54 8.39 3.68
N VAL A 300 13.33 7.83 3.67
CA VAL A 300 12.66 7.32 4.88
C VAL A 300 11.88 6.03 4.60
N GLY A 301 11.81 5.14 5.59
CA GLY A 301 11.09 3.87 5.53
C GLY A 301 11.79 2.75 4.75
N THR A 302 11.13 1.60 4.70
CA THR A 302 11.51 0.36 4.00
C THR A 302 11.17 0.50 2.51
N MET A 303 12.11 1.09 1.78
CA MET A 303 11.97 1.34 0.35
C MET A 303 12.05 0.05 -0.48
N CYS A 304 11.48 0.07 -1.69
CA CYS A 304 11.63 -1.01 -2.65
C CYS A 304 13.12 -1.14 -3.05
N PRO A 305 13.83 -2.21 -2.67
CA PRO A 305 15.29 -2.25 -2.83
C PRO A 305 15.74 -2.19 -4.28
N SER A 306 14.97 -2.79 -5.20
CA SER A 306 15.26 -2.74 -6.63
C SER A 306 15.11 -1.34 -7.22
N TYR A 307 14.12 -0.57 -6.78
CA TYR A 307 13.99 0.83 -7.20
C TYR A 307 15.15 1.66 -6.64
N MET A 308 15.55 1.44 -5.39
CA MET A 308 16.69 2.17 -4.82
C MET A 308 18.01 1.88 -5.54
N ALA A 309 18.16 0.68 -6.08
CA ALA A 309 19.34 0.31 -6.87
C ALA A 309 19.33 0.86 -8.30
N THR A 310 18.17 0.96 -8.94
CA THR A 310 18.05 1.28 -10.38
C THR A 310 17.55 2.70 -10.65
N LEU A 311 16.74 3.26 -9.74
CA LEU A 311 15.96 4.49 -9.87
C LEU A 311 14.97 4.48 -11.05
N GLU A 312 14.68 3.31 -11.61
CA GLU A 312 13.77 3.13 -12.73
C GLU A 312 12.35 2.81 -12.25
N GLU A 313 11.35 3.49 -12.80
CA GLU A 313 9.95 3.37 -12.40
C GLU A 313 9.45 1.92 -12.43
N ALA A 314 9.84 1.17 -13.46
CA ALA A 314 9.50 -0.23 -13.68
C ALA A 314 9.84 -1.11 -12.45
N HIS A 315 10.94 -0.79 -11.76
CA HIS A 315 11.42 -1.53 -10.59
C HIS A 315 10.87 -1.03 -9.25
N SER A 316 9.86 -0.16 -9.27
CA SER A 316 9.07 0.22 -8.10
C SER A 316 7.86 -0.70 -7.89
N THR A 317 7.20 -0.63 -6.74
CA THR A 317 5.91 -1.34 -6.52
C THR A 317 4.85 -0.86 -7.51
N ARG A 318 4.76 0.45 -7.73
CA ARG A 318 3.81 1.06 -8.67
C ARG A 318 4.06 0.62 -10.11
N GLY A 319 5.32 0.64 -10.55
CA GLY A 319 5.70 0.17 -11.88
C GLY A 319 5.28 -1.28 -12.12
N ARG A 320 5.55 -2.18 -11.16
CA ARG A 320 5.14 -3.59 -11.23
C ARG A 320 3.63 -3.78 -11.27
N ALA A 321 2.90 -3.05 -10.43
CA ALA A 321 1.44 -3.13 -10.43
C ALA A 321 0.86 -2.64 -11.77
N ASN A 322 1.42 -1.58 -12.35
CA ASN A 322 1.01 -1.10 -13.67
C ASN A 322 1.38 -2.07 -14.80
N ALA A 323 2.55 -2.70 -14.74
CA ALA A 323 2.97 -3.70 -15.73
C ALA A 323 2.07 -4.96 -15.65
N LEU A 324 1.79 -5.45 -14.44
CA LEU A 324 0.83 -6.54 -14.23
C LEU A 324 -0.56 -6.16 -14.73
N ARG A 325 -1.04 -4.95 -14.43
CA ARG A 325 -2.33 -4.46 -14.89
C ARG A 325 -2.38 -4.45 -16.42
N ALA A 326 -1.38 -3.86 -17.08
CA ALA A 326 -1.29 -3.82 -18.54
C ALA A 326 -1.26 -5.23 -19.16
N ALA A 327 -0.59 -6.18 -18.52
CA ALA A 327 -0.56 -7.57 -18.97
C ALA A 327 -1.92 -8.28 -18.80
N LEU A 328 -2.68 -7.95 -17.75
CA LEU A 328 -4.03 -8.49 -17.54
C LEU A 328 -5.07 -7.80 -18.43
N SER A 329 -4.90 -6.52 -18.73
CA SER A 329 -5.81 -5.73 -19.57
C SER A 329 -5.53 -5.85 -21.07
N GLY A 330 -4.43 -6.48 -21.47
CA GLY A 330 -4.03 -6.61 -22.88
C GLY A 330 -3.36 -5.37 -23.47
N ASP A 331 -2.99 -4.38 -22.65
CA ASP A 331 -2.29 -3.16 -23.07
C ASP A 331 -0.78 -3.37 -23.24
N LEU A 332 -0.24 -4.48 -22.73
CA LEU A 332 1.15 -4.86 -22.93
C LEU A 332 1.30 -5.66 -24.24
N PRO A 333 2.18 -5.27 -25.19
CA PRO A 333 2.44 -6.05 -26.39
C PRO A 333 2.90 -7.48 -26.03
N GLY A 334 2.29 -8.50 -26.65
CA GLY A 334 2.68 -9.90 -26.46
C GLY A 334 1.71 -10.74 -25.62
N ASP A 335 2.22 -11.75 -24.92
CA ASP A 335 1.44 -12.87 -24.35
C ASP A 335 0.80 -12.59 -22.97
N GLY A 336 0.67 -11.33 -22.53
CA GLY A 336 0.12 -11.01 -21.20
C GLY A 336 1.02 -11.49 -20.06
N LEU A 337 0.53 -12.41 -19.21
CA LEU A 337 1.29 -12.90 -18.04
C LEU A 337 2.54 -13.74 -18.39
N ASP A 338 2.71 -14.16 -19.64
CA ASP A 338 3.91 -14.84 -20.14
C ASP A 338 4.87 -13.95 -20.93
N SER A 339 4.68 -12.63 -20.89
CA SER A 339 5.63 -11.65 -21.46
C SER A 339 7.01 -11.69 -20.76
N ASP A 340 8.07 -11.63 -21.56
CA ASP A 340 9.45 -11.46 -21.08
C ASP A 340 9.66 -10.10 -20.42
N GLU A 341 9.06 -9.04 -20.99
CA GLU A 341 9.12 -7.68 -20.46
C GLU A 341 8.51 -7.61 -19.05
N LEU A 342 7.36 -8.28 -18.84
CA LEU A 342 6.79 -8.39 -17.50
C LEU A 342 7.69 -9.21 -16.57
N TYR A 343 8.31 -10.29 -17.07
CA TYR A 343 9.25 -11.08 -16.28
C TYR A 343 10.43 -10.24 -15.80
N GLU A 344 11.04 -9.42 -16.65
CA GLU A 344 12.15 -8.54 -16.27
C GLU A 344 11.76 -7.57 -15.13
N VAL A 345 10.59 -6.93 -15.27
CA VAL A 345 10.02 -6.03 -14.26
C VAL A 345 9.84 -6.74 -12.91
N MET A 346 9.38 -8.00 -12.95
CA MET A 346 9.08 -8.80 -11.76
C MET A 346 10.32 -9.50 -11.18
N ASP A 347 11.34 -9.86 -11.97
CA ASP A 347 12.49 -10.67 -11.52
C ASP A 347 13.27 -9.96 -10.42
N LEU A 348 13.47 -8.64 -10.53
CA LEU A 348 14.18 -7.83 -9.53
C LEU A 348 13.41 -7.61 -8.22
N CYS A 349 12.13 -7.98 -8.13
CA CYS A 349 11.40 -7.91 -6.86
C CYS A 349 11.95 -8.94 -5.85
N LEU A 350 12.40 -8.49 -4.67
CA LEU A 350 12.95 -9.38 -3.65
C LEU A 350 11.90 -10.10 -2.79
N GLU A 351 10.60 -9.87 -3.05
CA GLU A 351 9.51 -10.49 -2.29
C GLU A 351 9.56 -10.19 -0.78
N CYS A 352 10.17 -9.07 -0.39
CA CYS A 352 10.41 -8.70 1.02
C CYS A 352 9.15 -8.25 1.77
N LYS A 353 8.01 -8.09 1.08
CA LYS A 353 6.73 -7.61 1.62
C LYS A 353 6.72 -6.20 2.23
N ALA A 354 7.79 -5.41 2.07
CA ALA A 354 7.82 -4.01 2.49
C ALA A 354 6.65 -3.21 1.89
N CYS A 355 6.30 -3.49 0.63
CA CYS A 355 5.15 -2.88 -0.03
C CYS A 355 3.81 -3.16 0.66
N LYS A 356 3.64 -4.30 1.33
CA LYS A 356 2.39 -4.64 2.02
C LYS A 356 2.24 -3.81 3.29
N ALA A 357 3.35 -3.60 4.01
CA ALA A 357 3.36 -2.87 5.27
C ALA A 357 3.35 -1.35 5.06
N GLU A 358 4.04 -0.85 4.04
CA GLU A 358 4.26 0.60 3.89
C GLU A 358 3.42 1.26 2.79
N CYS A 359 2.84 0.48 1.88
CA CYS A 359 1.93 1.07 0.90
C CYS A 359 0.63 1.42 1.61
N PRO A 360 0.12 2.65 1.48
CA PRO A 360 -1.14 3.01 2.11
C PRO A 360 -2.34 2.23 1.55
N SER A 361 -2.20 1.69 0.33
CA SER A 361 -3.17 0.79 -0.30
C SER A 361 -2.87 -0.70 -0.04
N SER A 362 -1.91 -1.01 0.86
CA SER A 362 -1.55 -2.36 1.31
C SER A 362 -1.25 -3.38 0.20
N VAL A 363 -0.65 -2.93 -0.91
CA VAL A 363 -0.34 -3.78 -2.07
C VAL A 363 0.66 -4.88 -1.70
N ASP A 364 0.24 -6.14 -1.74
CA ASP A 364 1.09 -7.32 -1.49
C ASP A 364 1.79 -7.79 -2.78
N MET A 365 2.76 -7.00 -3.25
CA MET A 365 3.54 -7.31 -4.47
C MET A 365 4.29 -8.65 -4.37
N ALA A 366 4.63 -9.10 -3.16
CA ALA A 366 5.26 -10.41 -2.99
C ALA A 366 4.29 -11.53 -3.36
N LYS A 367 3.05 -11.48 -2.84
CA LYS A 367 1.99 -12.44 -3.20
C LYS A 367 1.66 -12.39 -4.69
N LEU A 368 1.54 -11.20 -5.26
CA LEU A 368 1.33 -11.01 -6.70
C LEU A 368 2.49 -11.63 -7.52
N LYS A 369 3.74 -11.44 -7.09
CA LYS A 369 4.91 -12.06 -7.74
C LYS A 369 4.89 -13.58 -7.65
N TYR A 370 4.52 -14.17 -6.51
CA TYR A 370 4.47 -15.63 -6.39
C TYR A 370 3.49 -16.23 -7.39
N GLU A 371 2.32 -15.64 -7.49
CA GLU A 371 1.29 -16.04 -8.45
C GLU A 371 1.79 -15.85 -9.88
N PHE A 372 2.29 -14.66 -10.22
CA PHE A 372 2.87 -14.37 -11.52
C PHE A 372 3.92 -15.41 -11.94
N LEU A 373 4.90 -15.72 -11.06
CA LEU A 373 5.95 -16.69 -11.37
C LEU A 373 5.39 -18.10 -11.63
N ALA A 374 4.33 -18.50 -10.91
CA ALA A 374 3.68 -19.79 -11.13
C ALA A 374 2.97 -19.84 -12.48
N GLN A 375 2.28 -18.76 -12.86
CA GLN A 375 1.61 -18.64 -14.16
C GLN A 375 2.65 -18.60 -15.30
N TYR A 376 3.67 -17.75 -15.18
CA TYR A 376 4.75 -17.58 -16.15
C TYR A 376 5.50 -18.89 -16.42
N HIS A 377 6.02 -19.53 -15.36
CA HIS A 377 6.76 -20.78 -15.49
C HIS A 377 5.86 -21.99 -15.76
N GLY A 378 4.56 -21.92 -15.45
CA GLY A 378 3.58 -22.93 -15.85
C GLY A 378 3.47 -23.06 -17.36
N LYS A 379 3.55 -21.94 -18.09
CA LYS A 379 3.53 -21.91 -19.56
C LYS A 379 4.92 -22.09 -20.20
N ARG A 380 5.95 -21.41 -19.66
CA ARG A 380 7.30 -21.37 -20.27
C ARG A 380 8.28 -22.40 -19.73
N GLY A 381 7.88 -23.15 -18.70
CA GLY A 381 8.77 -24.04 -17.97
C GLY A 381 9.66 -23.31 -16.98
N TYR A 382 10.32 -24.09 -16.13
CA TYR A 382 11.20 -23.57 -15.07
C TYR A 382 12.66 -23.68 -15.50
N PRO A 383 13.48 -22.63 -15.34
CA PRO A 383 14.91 -22.73 -15.59
C PRO A 383 15.58 -23.62 -14.54
N LEU A 384 16.74 -24.21 -14.90
CA LEU A 384 17.51 -25.08 -14.00
C LEU A 384 17.78 -24.41 -12.63
N ARG A 385 18.11 -23.11 -12.64
CA ARG A 385 18.33 -22.32 -11.42
C ARG A 385 17.14 -22.41 -10.45
N SER A 386 15.92 -22.35 -10.98
CA SER A 386 14.69 -22.38 -10.19
C SER A 386 14.49 -23.75 -9.55
N TYR A 387 14.77 -24.85 -10.27
CA TYR A 387 14.75 -26.20 -9.69
C TYR A 387 15.77 -26.39 -8.57
N LEU A 388 17.00 -25.91 -8.76
CA LEU A 388 18.07 -26.00 -7.75
C LEU A 388 17.67 -25.32 -6.44
N PHE A 389 17.18 -24.08 -6.52
CA PHE A 389 16.79 -23.32 -5.32
C PHE A 389 15.45 -23.79 -4.72
N ALA A 390 14.47 -24.18 -5.54
CA ALA A 390 13.18 -24.67 -5.05
C ALA A 390 13.31 -25.98 -4.25
N ARG A 391 14.35 -26.79 -4.53
CA ARG A 391 14.64 -28.06 -3.83
C ARG A 391 15.94 -28.02 -3.04
N ILE A 392 16.31 -26.83 -2.55
CA ILE A 392 17.55 -26.63 -1.78
C ILE A 392 17.63 -27.54 -0.55
N ASP A 393 16.49 -27.88 0.06
CA ASP A 393 16.41 -28.80 1.19
C ASP A 393 16.85 -30.22 0.82
N VAL A 394 16.42 -30.70 -0.35
CA VAL A 394 16.80 -32.01 -0.86
C VAL A 394 18.28 -32.00 -1.20
N LEU A 395 18.75 -30.96 -1.90
CA LEU A 395 20.14 -30.80 -2.28
C LEU A 395 21.05 -30.77 -1.04
N ASN A 396 20.74 -29.93 -0.06
CA ASN A 396 21.50 -29.83 1.18
C ASN A 396 21.49 -31.13 1.97
N ARG A 397 20.36 -31.87 2.01
CA ARG A 397 20.30 -33.18 2.68
C ARG A 397 21.30 -34.18 2.10
N TRP A 398 21.46 -34.21 0.78
CA TRP A 398 22.41 -35.11 0.10
C TRP A 398 23.85 -34.62 0.21
N LEU A 399 24.08 -33.30 0.19
CA LEU A 399 25.42 -32.72 0.20
C LEU A 399 26.01 -32.55 1.61
N ALA A 400 25.18 -32.43 2.65
CA ALA A 400 25.63 -32.18 4.02
C ALA A 400 26.67 -33.18 4.57
N PRO A 401 26.57 -34.51 4.31
CA PRO A 401 27.62 -35.46 4.72
C PRO A 401 29.00 -35.17 4.12
N LEU A 402 29.05 -34.48 2.98
CA LEU A 402 30.27 -34.10 2.25
C LEU A 402 30.61 -32.61 2.41
N ALA A 403 30.06 -31.94 3.43
CA ALA A 403 30.15 -30.49 3.58
C ALA A 403 31.56 -29.89 3.40
N PRO A 404 32.66 -30.43 3.98
CA PRO A 404 34.00 -29.88 3.76
C PRO A 404 34.43 -29.87 2.28
N LEU A 405 34.16 -30.96 1.56
CA LEU A 405 34.50 -31.11 0.15
C LEU A 405 33.60 -30.19 -0.71
N VAL A 406 32.29 -30.22 -0.46
CA VAL A 406 31.32 -29.39 -1.19
C VAL A 406 31.65 -27.90 -1.01
N ASN A 407 31.95 -27.46 0.20
CA ASN A 407 32.34 -26.07 0.47
C ASN A 407 33.64 -25.69 -0.26
N ALA A 408 34.63 -26.58 -0.35
CA ALA A 408 35.86 -26.34 -1.10
C ALA A 408 35.58 -26.19 -2.61
N ILE A 409 34.75 -27.08 -3.17
CA ILE A 409 34.33 -27.02 -4.58
C ILE A 409 33.56 -25.72 -4.85
N MET A 410 32.57 -25.39 -4.01
CA MET A 410 31.73 -24.19 -4.17
C MET A 410 32.54 -22.87 -4.11
N ARG A 411 33.67 -22.85 -3.40
CA ARG A 411 34.57 -21.69 -3.33
C ARG A 411 35.53 -21.58 -4.53
N SER A 412 35.73 -22.67 -5.27
CA SER A 412 36.67 -22.70 -6.39
C SER A 412 36.21 -21.79 -7.55
N ALA A 413 37.15 -21.11 -8.20
CA ALA A 413 36.86 -20.25 -9.35
C ALA A 413 36.28 -21.03 -10.55
N PRO A 414 36.79 -22.23 -10.91
CA PRO A 414 36.24 -23.03 -12.00
C PRO A 414 34.77 -23.40 -11.77
N ASN A 415 34.40 -23.80 -10.55
CA ASN A 415 33.02 -24.12 -10.23
C ASN A 415 32.11 -22.88 -10.34
N ARG A 416 32.56 -21.72 -9.88
CA ARG A 416 31.77 -20.47 -9.99
C ARG A 416 31.56 -20.06 -11.45
N TRP A 417 32.55 -20.25 -12.31
CA TRP A 417 32.41 -20.05 -13.75
C TRP A 417 31.40 -21.03 -14.36
N LEU A 418 31.48 -22.30 -13.98
CA LEU A 418 30.54 -23.32 -14.45
C LEU A 418 29.10 -23.03 -14.01
N LEU A 419 28.89 -22.64 -12.75
CA LEU A 419 27.57 -22.29 -12.22
C LEU A 419 26.97 -21.06 -12.91
N GLU A 420 27.79 -20.08 -13.27
CA GLU A 420 27.35 -18.93 -14.06
C GLU A 420 26.92 -19.36 -15.47
N ALA A 421 27.75 -20.16 -16.14
CA ALA A 421 27.48 -20.63 -17.50
C ALA A 421 26.25 -21.54 -17.60
N VAL A 422 26.02 -22.42 -16.60
CA VAL A 422 24.97 -23.45 -16.64
C VAL A 422 23.70 -23.04 -15.91
N ALA A 423 23.82 -22.33 -14.78
CA ALA A 423 22.70 -21.97 -13.92
C ALA A 423 22.46 -20.46 -13.81
N GLY A 424 23.25 -19.62 -14.48
CA GLY A 424 23.09 -18.16 -14.44
C GLY A 424 23.36 -17.56 -13.06
N ILE A 425 24.11 -18.24 -12.20
CA ILE A 425 24.51 -17.71 -10.88
C ILE A 425 25.79 -16.90 -11.06
N ASP A 426 25.68 -15.57 -10.91
CA ASP A 426 26.80 -14.64 -11.07
C ASP A 426 28.04 -15.07 -10.26
N ARG A 427 29.20 -15.19 -10.93
CA ARG A 427 30.44 -15.73 -10.34
C ARG A 427 30.96 -14.93 -9.14
N ARG A 428 30.51 -13.68 -8.97
CA ARG A 428 30.88 -12.81 -7.83
C ARG A 428 30.13 -13.20 -6.55
N ARG A 429 29.03 -13.95 -6.66
CA ARG A 429 28.25 -14.42 -5.51
C ARG A 429 29.00 -15.52 -4.77
N ARG A 430 28.87 -15.48 -3.44
CA ARG A 430 29.37 -16.51 -2.54
C ARG A 430 28.19 -17.42 -2.19
N MET A 431 28.32 -18.70 -2.48
CA MET A 431 27.31 -19.68 -2.09
C MET A 431 27.32 -19.87 -0.57
N PRO A 432 26.14 -20.03 0.07
CA PRO A 432 26.07 -20.32 1.50
C PRO A 432 26.77 -21.64 1.80
N ALA A 433 27.58 -21.66 2.84
CA ALA A 433 28.34 -22.85 3.22
C ALA A 433 27.43 -23.88 3.90
N LEU A 434 27.70 -25.15 3.67
CA LEU A 434 27.09 -26.24 4.45
C LEU A 434 27.84 -26.40 5.77
N ALA A 435 27.11 -26.51 6.87
CA ALA A 435 27.66 -26.79 8.17
C ALA A 435 28.22 -28.21 8.25
N ARG A 436 29.38 -28.36 8.91
CA ARG A 436 29.98 -29.69 9.15
C ARG A 436 29.11 -30.60 10.00
N GLN A 437 28.33 -30.01 10.90
CA GLN A 437 27.41 -30.72 11.79
C GLN A 437 26.03 -30.05 11.70
N ARG A 438 25.06 -30.81 11.17
CA ARG A 438 23.65 -30.41 11.10
C ARG A 438 23.06 -30.11 12.47
N PHE A 439 22.08 -29.20 12.52
CA PHE A 439 21.38 -28.86 13.76
C PHE A 439 20.75 -30.09 14.42
N SER A 440 19.96 -30.89 13.69
CA SER A 440 19.30 -32.08 14.25
C SER A 440 20.28 -33.11 14.85
N THR A 441 21.49 -33.19 14.29
CA THR A 441 22.54 -34.11 14.76
C THR A 441 23.16 -33.60 16.05
N TRP A 442 23.40 -32.29 16.16
CA TRP A 442 23.79 -31.66 17.41
C TRP A 442 22.69 -31.79 18.46
N PHE A 443 21.42 -31.52 18.10
CA PHE A 443 20.29 -31.51 19.01
C PHE A 443 20.11 -32.85 19.73
N ARG A 444 20.31 -33.98 19.02
CA ARG A 444 20.25 -35.33 19.62
C ARG A 444 21.42 -35.65 20.56
N ARG A 445 22.55 -34.98 20.42
CA ARG A 445 23.77 -35.22 21.22
C ARG A 445 23.94 -34.21 22.35
N ARG A 446 23.11 -33.15 22.39
CA ARG A 446 23.21 -32.11 23.41
C ARG A 446 22.95 -32.70 24.79
N GLN A 447 23.57 -32.11 25.80
CA GLN A 447 23.23 -32.40 27.19
C GLN A 447 21.99 -31.59 27.55
N VAL A 448 20.99 -32.27 28.08
CA VAL A 448 19.75 -31.64 28.58
C VAL A 448 19.81 -31.70 30.09
N ASP A 449 19.78 -30.54 30.73
CA ASP A 449 19.66 -30.49 32.19
C ASP A 449 18.23 -30.85 32.59
N THR A 450 18.07 -32.03 33.19
CA THR A 450 16.79 -32.53 33.69
C THR A 450 16.61 -32.29 35.19
N SER A 451 17.51 -31.53 35.84
CA SER A 451 17.47 -31.29 37.29
C SER A 451 16.31 -30.40 37.73
N ARG A 452 15.75 -29.59 36.81
CA ARG A 452 14.62 -28.70 37.07
C ARG A 452 13.37 -29.16 36.32
N PRO A 453 12.18 -29.09 36.95
CA PRO A 453 10.92 -29.36 36.25
C PRO A 453 10.70 -28.32 35.14
N ALA A 454 10.34 -28.79 33.95
CA ALA A 454 10.08 -27.92 32.81
C ALA A 454 8.79 -27.11 33.02
N ARG A 455 8.82 -25.81 32.71
CA ARG A 455 7.65 -24.91 32.73
C ARG A 455 6.61 -25.25 31.66
N GLY A 456 7.04 -25.94 30.61
CA GLY A 456 6.23 -26.34 29.47
C GLY A 456 7.09 -26.98 28.40
N THR A 457 6.45 -27.50 27.34
CA THR A 457 7.15 -28.04 26.17
C THR A 457 6.97 -27.11 24.98
N VAL A 458 8.06 -26.80 24.28
CA VAL A 458 8.08 -26.00 23.06
C VAL A 458 8.56 -26.86 21.90
N VAL A 459 7.87 -26.77 20.77
CA VAL A 459 8.26 -27.39 19.52
C VAL A 459 9.13 -26.42 18.74
N PHE A 460 10.40 -26.74 18.55
CA PHE A 460 11.29 -25.95 17.73
C PHE A 460 11.21 -26.43 16.27
N TYR A 461 10.70 -25.57 15.39
CA TYR A 461 10.66 -25.78 13.95
C TYR A 461 12.01 -25.35 13.36
N ASN A 462 12.90 -26.31 13.11
CA ASN A 462 14.17 -26.04 12.44
C ASN A 462 13.97 -25.98 10.92
N ASP A 463 14.12 -24.80 10.34
CA ASP A 463 14.05 -24.63 8.90
C ASP A 463 15.28 -25.25 8.18
N THR A 464 15.29 -25.13 6.85
CA THR A 464 16.34 -25.73 6.00
C THR A 464 17.72 -25.07 6.20
N PHE A 465 17.77 -23.77 6.40
CA PHE A 465 19.02 -23.04 6.62
C PHE A 465 19.53 -23.30 8.04
N THR A 466 18.67 -23.29 9.05
CA THR A 466 19.02 -23.71 10.41
C THR A 466 19.52 -25.16 10.45
N GLU A 467 18.93 -26.07 9.66
CA GLU A 467 19.38 -27.48 9.63
C GLU A 467 20.77 -27.67 9.01
N TYR A 468 21.05 -26.98 7.89
CA TYR A 468 22.19 -27.30 7.03
C TYR A 468 23.24 -26.21 6.85
N ASN A 469 22.92 -24.94 7.09
CA ASN A 469 23.79 -23.80 6.79
C ASN A 469 24.26 -23.09 8.07
N GLU A 470 23.32 -22.67 8.92
CA GLU A 470 23.56 -21.83 10.09
C GLU A 470 22.99 -22.48 11.38
N PRO A 471 23.43 -23.71 11.74
CA PRO A 471 22.90 -24.43 12.89
C PRO A 471 23.17 -23.73 14.22
N GLU A 472 24.14 -22.84 14.30
CA GLU A 472 24.42 -22.01 15.47
C GLU A 472 23.24 -21.13 15.90
N ILE A 473 22.43 -20.64 14.95
CA ILE A 473 21.23 -19.85 15.26
C ILE A 473 20.22 -20.73 16.00
N GLY A 474 19.96 -21.94 15.48
CA GLY A 474 19.09 -22.90 16.15
C GLY A 474 19.63 -23.34 17.51
N ARG A 475 20.95 -23.52 17.64
CA ARG A 475 21.59 -23.87 18.92
C ARG A 475 21.37 -22.79 19.97
N ALA A 476 21.56 -21.53 19.60
CA ALA A 476 21.33 -20.39 20.48
C ALA A 476 19.86 -20.29 20.90
N ALA A 477 18.92 -20.50 19.97
CA ALA A 477 17.49 -20.49 20.28
C ALA A 477 17.08 -21.62 21.24
N VAL A 478 17.58 -22.84 21.03
CA VAL A 478 17.36 -23.96 21.96
C VAL A 478 17.94 -23.65 23.34
N ALA A 479 19.18 -23.16 23.40
CA ALA A 479 19.83 -22.81 24.66
C ALA A 479 19.05 -21.73 25.43
N LEU A 480 18.53 -20.72 24.72
CA LEU A 480 17.70 -19.67 25.31
C LEU A 480 16.38 -20.23 25.88
N LEU A 481 15.68 -21.06 25.10
CA LEU A 481 14.42 -21.68 25.52
C LEU A 481 14.61 -22.61 26.72
N GLU A 482 15.67 -23.41 26.73
CA GLU A 482 16.02 -24.30 27.84
C GLU A 482 16.43 -23.51 29.08
N ALA A 483 17.23 -22.44 28.93
CA ALA A 483 17.58 -21.54 30.04
C ALA A 483 16.34 -20.82 30.63
N ALA A 484 15.34 -20.51 29.79
CA ALA A 484 14.06 -19.98 30.24
C ALA A 484 13.15 -21.02 30.94
N GLY A 485 13.59 -22.28 31.00
CA GLY A 485 12.94 -23.38 31.71
C GLY A 485 11.99 -24.23 30.86
N TYR A 486 12.05 -24.13 29.52
CA TYR A 486 11.20 -24.94 28.63
C TYR A 486 11.91 -26.22 28.19
N LYS A 487 11.13 -27.31 28.06
CA LYS A 487 11.57 -28.51 27.37
C LYS A 487 11.44 -28.28 25.87
N VAL A 488 12.55 -28.37 25.14
CA VAL A 488 12.53 -28.21 23.69
C VAL A 488 12.49 -29.57 23.00
N VAL A 489 11.57 -29.72 22.05
CA VAL A 489 11.46 -30.88 21.16
C VAL A 489 11.52 -30.43 19.71
N ILE A 490 12.07 -31.26 18.82
CA ILE A 490 12.02 -31.05 17.37
C ILE A 490 11.06 -32.06 16.74
N PRO A 491 10.30 -31.71 15.69
CA PRO A 491 9.44 -32.67 15.03
C PRO A 491 10.22 -33.78 14.32
N GLU A 492 9.76 -35.03 14.44
CA GLU A 492 10.47 -36.20 13.90
C GLU A 492 10.47 -36.29 12.38
N ARG A 493 9.44 -35.71 11.73
CA ARG A 493 9.26 -35.67 10.28
C ARG A 493 8.85 -34.26 9.90
N LEU A 494 9.83 -33.42 9.63
CA LEU A 494 9.61 -32.05 9.16
C LEU A 494 10.16 -31.92 7.75
N LEU A 495 9.35 -31.41 6.84
CA LEU A 495 9.82 -30.96 5.54
C LEU A 495 10.23 -29.50 5.62
N CYS A 496 11.00 -29.05 4.64
CA CYS A 496 11.22 -27.62 4.42
C CYS A 496 9.91 -26.83 4.46
N CYS A 497 9.95 -25.60 4.97
CA CYS A 497 8.83 -24.67 5.07
C CYS A 497 8.16 -24.38 3.71
N GLY A 498 8.85 -24.65 2.59
CA GLY A 498 8.34 -24.46 1.23
C GLY A 498 8.57 -23.05 0.69
N ARG A 499 9.11 -22.12 1.49
CA ARG A 499 9.44 -20.76 1.05
C ARG A 499 10.31 -20.70 -0.22
N PRO A 500 11.37 -21.52 -0.38
CA PRO A 500 12.15 -21.51 -1.62
C PRO A 500 11.33 -21.89 -2.85
N MET A 501 10.38 -22.83 -2.70
CA MET A 501 9.44 -23.20 -3.78
C MET A 501 8.55 -22.03 -4.15
N ILE A 502 8.01 -21.30 -3.16
CA ILE A 502 7.19 -20.11 -3.38
C ILE A 502 7.97 -19.04 -4.14
N SER A 503 9.22 -18.75 -3.74
CA SER A 503 10.09 -17.74 -4.39
C SER A 503 10.44 -18.03 -5.85
N LYS A 504 10.16 -19.25 -6.31
CA LYS A 504 10.49 -19.73 -7.66
C LYS A 504 9.26 -20.18 -8.44
N GLY A 505 8.05 -19.90 -7.94
CA GLY A 505 6.79 -20.22 -8.61
C GLY A 505 6.30 -21.67 -8.47
N PHE A 506 7.00 -22.54 -7.71
CA PHE A 506 6.61 -23.95 -7.53
C PHE A 506 5.47 -24.13 -6.50
N LEU A 507 4.33 -23.48 -6.74
CA LEU A 507 3.25 -23.36 -5.75
C LEU A 507 2.55 -24.70 -5.44
N ASP A 508 2.41 -25.61 -6.41
CA ASP A 508 1.91 -26.98 -6.13
C ASP A 508 2.81 -27.78 -5.19
N GLY A 509 4.13 -27.64 -5.36
CA GLY A 509 5.10 -28.26 -4.47
C GLY A 509 5.03 -27.67 -3.07
N ALA A 510 4.94 -26.34 -2.99
CA ALA A 510 4.80 -25.62 -1.73
C ALA A 510 3.51 -26.01 -0.99
N ARG A 511 2.37 -26.10 -1.70
CA ARG A 511 1.07 -26.50 -1.14
C ARG A 511 1.13 -27.90 -0.52
N ARG A 512 1.72 -28.87 -1.23
CA ARG A 512 1.90 -30.24 -0.70
C ARG A 512 2.76 -30.26 0.55
N ARG A 513 3.90 -29.55 0.54
CA ARG A 513 4.77 -29.45 1.73
C ARG A 513 4.08 -28.78 2.91
N ALA A 514 3.29 -27.73 2.66
CA ALA A 514 2.49 -27.08 3.70
C ALA A 514 1.49 -28.07 4.32
N ALA A 515 0.76 -28.84 3.50
CA ALA A 515 -0.17 -29.85 3.99
C ALA A 515 0.54 -30.93 4.84
N GLU A 516 1.67 -31.43 4.38
CA GLU A 516 2.47 -32.42 5.12
C GLU A 516 3.03 -31.85 6.44
N ASN A 517 3.51 -30.61 6.44
CA ASN A 517 3.98 -29.95 7.65
C ASN A 517 2.84 -29.68 8.64
N ILE A 518 1.66 -29.27 8.17
CA ILE A 518 0.47 -29.14 9.02
C ILE A 518 0.17 -30.49 9.68
N THR A 519 0.01 -31.57 8.90
CA THR A 519 -0.23 -32.91 9.46
C THR A 519 0.86 -33.33 10.45
N GLY A 520 2.13 -33.07 10.16
CA GLY A 520 3.25 -33.40 11.04
C GLY A 520 3.30 -32.61 12.35
N LEU A 521 2.80 -31.36 12.33
CA LEU A 521 2.78 -30.44 13.47
C LEU A 521 1.51 -30.56 14.32
N MET A 522 0.37 -30.96 13.74
CA MET A 522 -0.92 -31.06 14.44
C MET A 522 -0.84 -31.87 15.74
N ARG A 523 -0.12 -33.00 15.73
CA ARG A 523 0.09 -33.84 16.93
C ARG A 523 0.73 -33.12 18.13
N TYR A 524 1.44 -32.02 17.89
CA TYR A 524 2.03 -31.20 18.96
C TYR A 524 1.10 -30.04 19.33
N ILE A 525 0.46 -29.42 18.34
CA ILE A 525 -0.49 -28.32 18.53
C ILE A 525 -1.71 -28.80 19.34
N GLU A 526 -2.22 -30.00 19.08
CA GLU A 526 -3.32 -30.64 19.83
C GLU A 526 -2.96 -30.89 21.31
N ARG A 527 -1.68 -30.96 21.65
CA ARG A 527 -1.19 -31.06 23.04
C ARG A 527 -1.01 -29.69 23.71
N GLY A 528 -1.36 -28.60 23.00
CA GLY A 528 -1.16 -27.23 23.47
C GLY A 528 0.29 -26.76 23.46
N TRP A 529 1.19 -27.43 22.73
CA TRP A 529 2.61 -27.05 22.68
C TRP A 529 2.84 -25.98 21.60
N PRO A 530 3.38 -24.79 21.93
CA PRO A 530 3.67 -23.76 20.96
C PRO A 530 4.78 -24.21 20.00
N VAL A 531 4.63 -23.82 18.72
CA VAL A 531 5.64 -24.03 17.66
C VAL A 531 6.41 -22.74 17.47
N VAL A 532 7.74 -22.81 17.55
CA VAL A 532 8.65 -21.66 17.47
C VAL A 532 9.68 -21.89 16.35
N GLY A 533 9.82 -20.90 15.47
CA GLY A 533 10.88 -20.80 14.46
C GLY A 533 11.75 -19.57 14.70
N VAL A 534 12.90 -19.50 14.04
CA VAL A 534 13.90 -18.39 14.21
C VAL A 534 14.00 -17.48 12.99
N GLU A 535 13.47 -17.90 11.85
CA GLU A 535 13.62 -17.24 10.57
C GLU A 535 12.26 -16.64 10.18
N PRO A 536 12.06 -15.31 10.16
CA PRO A 536 10.75 -14.73 9.79
C PRO A 536 10.34 -15.04 8.34
N SER A 537 11.28 -15.52 7.51
CA SER A 537 11.04 -15.96 6.14
C SER A 537 10.63 -17.46 6.00
N CYS A 538 10.83 -18.26 7.06
CA CYS A 538 10.32 -19.63 7.26
C CYS A 538 9.59 -19.70 8.64
#